data_AF-A0A8E7CPT0-F1
#
_entry.id   AF-A0A8E7CPT0-F1
#
_cell.length_a   1.000
_cell.length_b   1.000
_cell.length_c   1.000
_cell.angle_alpha   90.00
_cell.angle_beta   90.00
_cell.angle_gamma   90.00
#
_symmetry.space_group_name_H-M   'P 1'
#
loop_
_entity.id
_entity.type
_entity.pdbx_description
1 polymer ?
#
loop_
_entity_poly.entity_id
_entity_poly.type
_entity_poly.pdbx_seq_one_letter_code
_entity_poly.pdbx_strand_id
1 'polypeptide(L)'
;MSRRLRRTKIVTTLGPATDRDNNLEKVIAAGANVVRMNFSHGSPEDHKMRADKVREIAAKLGRHVAILGDLQGPKIRVSTFKEGKVFLNIGDKFLLDANLGKGEGDKEKVGIDYKGLPADVVPGDILLLDDGRVQLKVLEVQGMKVFTEVTVGGPLSNNKGINKLGGGLSAEALTEKDKADIQTAALIGVDYLAVSFPRCGEDLNYARRLARDAGCDAKIVAKVERAEAVCDQNAMDDIILASDVVMVARGDLGVEIGDPELVGIQKALIRRARQLNRAVITATQMMESMITNPMPTRAEVMDVANAVLDGTDAVMLSAETAAGQYPSETVAAMARVCLGAEKIPSINVSKHRLDVQFDNVEEAIAMSAMYAANHLKGVTAIITMTESGRTALMTSRISSGLPIFAMSRHERTLNLTALYRGVTPVHFDSAADGVVAAHEAVNLLRDKGYLVSGDLVIVTQGDVMSTVGSTNTTRILTVE
;
A
#
# COMPACT_ATOMS: atom_id res chain seq x y z
N MET A 1 10.77 21.39 -23.92
CA MET A 1 10.69 21.24 -22.45
C MET A 1 10.11 19.87 -22.16
N SER A 2 10.85 18.99 -21.47
CA SER A 2 10.33 17.69 -21.02
C SER A 2 9.20 17.91 -19.98
N ARG A 3 8.09 17.18 -20.11
CA ARG A 3 6.90 17.32 -19.25
C ARG A 3 7.19 16.71 -17.88
N ARG A 4 6.90 17.45 -16.80
CA ARG A 4 7.11 16.93 -15.45
C ARG A 4 6.25 15.68 -15.17
N LEU A 5 6.89 14.59 -14.77
CA LEU A 5 6.24 13.33 -14.43
C LEU A 5 5.72 13.35 -12.98
N ARG A 6 4.64 12.60 -12.72
CA ARG A 6 4.15 12.34 -11.37
C ARG A 6 5.06 11.33 -10.69
N ARG A 7 5.45 11.60 -9.44
CA ARG A 7 6.38 10.74 -8.68
C ARG A 7 5.65 9.78 -7.74
N THR A 8 4.65 10.28 -7.02
CA THR A 8 3.83 9.48 -6.09
C THR A 8 2.96 8.51 -6.90
N LYS A 9 2.96 7.23 -6.51
CA LYS A 9 2.23 6.18 -7.22
C LYS A 9 0.79 6.08 -6.75
N ILE A 10 -0.07 5.49 -7.58
CA ILE A 10 -1.49 5.30 -7.26
C ILE A 10 -1.81 3.81 -7.29
N VAL A 11 -2.29 3.29 -6.15
CA VAL A 11 -2.83 1.95 -6.00
C VAL A 11 -4.35 2.02 -6.15
N THR A 12 -4.94 1.21 -7.03
CA THR A 12 -6.39 1.22 -7.29
C THR A 12 -7.00 -0.14 -7.04
N THR A 13 -8.00 -0.23 -6.15
CA THR A 13 -8.70 -1.48 -5.88
C THR A 13 -9.67 -1.82 -7.02
N LEU A 14 -9.64 -3.08 -7.47
CA LEU A 14 -10.54 -3.62 -8.47
C LEU A 14 -11.85 -4.11 -7.85
N GLY A 15 -12.94 -4.06 -8.62
CA GLY A 15 -14.25 -4.52 -8.21
C GLY A 15 -15.31 -4.31 -9.29
N PRO A 16 -16.60 -4.40 -8.95
CA PRO A 16 -17.70 -4.25 -9.91
C PRO A 16 -17.62 -2.98 -10.78
N ALA A 17 -17.19 -1.85 -10.23
CA ALA A 17 -17.07 -0.61 -10.98
C ALA A 17 -15.93 -0.62 -12.02
N THR A 18 -14.86 -1.39 -11.79
CA THR A 18 -13.79 -1.59 -12.77
C THR A 18 -14.11 -2.67 -13.79
N ASP A 19 -14.94 -3.66 -13.44
CA ASP A 19 -15.40 -4.70 -14.37
C ASP A 19 -16.42 -4.17 -15.38
N ARG A 20 -17.19 -3.16 -14.99
CA ARG A 20 -18.21 -2.53 -15.82
C ARG A 20 -17.58 -1.70 -16.94
N ASP A 21 -18.17 -1.82 -18.13
CA ASP A 21 -17.76 -1.12 -19.35
C ASP A 21 -16.27 -1.34 -19.64
N ASN A 22 -15.54 -0.25 -19.92
CA ASN A 22 -14.10 -0.26 -20.11
C ASN A 22 -13.38 0.51 -18.99
N ASN A 23 -13.92 0.50 -17.77
CA ASN A 23 -13.39 1.32 -16.69
C ASN A 23 -12.01 0.87 -16.23
N LEU A 24 -11.69 -0.42 -16.27
CA LEU A 24 -10.35 -0.92 -15.99
C LEU A 24 -9.29 -0.27 -16.90
N GLU A 25 -9.55 -0.18 -18.21
CA GLU A 25 -8.65 0.49 -19.15
C GLU A 25 -8.55 1.99 -18.85
N LYS A 26 -9.67 2.65 -18.54
CA LYS A 26 -9.69 4.08 -18.20
C LYS A 26 -8.91 4.39 -16.92
N VAL A 27 -8.98 3.56 -15.87
CA VAL A 27 -8.20 3.79 -14.63
C VAL A 27 -6.71 3.60 -14.86
N ILE A 28 -6.31 2.61 -15.66
CA ILE A 28 -4.90 2.40 -16.03
C ILE A 28 -4.38 3.58 -16.87
N ALA A 29 -5.16 4.02 -17.86
CA ALA A 29 -4.83 5.18 -18.69
C ALA A 29 -4.75 6.50 -17.90
N ALA A 30 -5.65 6.69 -16.92
CA ALA A 30 -5.63 7.84 -16.02
C ALA A 30 -4.39 7.87 -15.09
N GLY A 31 -3.75 6.72 -14.89
CA GLY A 31 -2.44 6.61 -14.28
C GLY A 31 -2.34 5.68 -13.08
N ALA A 32 -3.22 4.69 -12.93
CA ALA A 32 -2.98 3.62 -11.96
C ALA A 32 -1.61 2.97 -12.21
N ASN A 33 -0.86 2.74 -11.13
CA ASN A 33 0.48 2.13 -11.17
C ASN A 33 0.45 0.71 -10.60
N VAL A 34 -0.44 0.48 -9.64
CA VAL A 34 -0.66 -0.82 -9.01
C VAL A 34 -2.16 -1.05 -8.95
N VAL A 35 -2.61 -2.25 -9.30
CA VAL A 35 -3.99 -2.69 -9.07
C VAL A 35 -4.04 -3.59 -7.86
N ARG A 36 -5.03 -3.37 -6.99
CA ARG A 36 -5.26 -4.15 -5.77
C ARG A 36 -6.44 -5.10 -5.97
N MET A 37 -6.22 -6.38 -5.72
CA MET A 37 -7.25 -7.41 -5.62
C MET A 37 -7.54 -7.66 -4.14
N ASN A 38 -8.70 -7.19 -3.68
CA ASN A 38 -9.13 -7.39 -2.31
C ASN A 38 -9.81 -8.76 -2.17
N PHE A 39 -9.13 -9.75 -1.59
CA PHE A 39 -9.70 -11.09 -1.41
C PHE A 39 -10.84 -11.14 -0.41
N SER A 40 -11.17 -10.03 0.26
CA SER A 40 -12.38 -9.96 1.09
C SER A 40 -13.68 -10.15 0.30
N HIS A 41 -13.65 -9.91 -1.01
CA HIS A 41 -14.81 -9.97 -1.90
C HIS A 41 -14.43 -10.62 -3.24
N GLY A 42 -15.39 -11.29 -3.87
CA GLY A 42 -15.18 -12.01 -5.12
C GLY A 42 -14.69 -13.44 -4.89
N SER A 43 -14.70 -14.23 -5.98
CA SER A 43 -14.17 -15.59 -5.99
C SER A 43 -12.74 -15.62 -6.57
N PRO A 44 -11.98 -16.71 -6.36
CA PRO A 44 -10.68 -16.88 -7.01
C PRO A 44 -10.71 -16.71 -8.53
N GLU A 45 -11.79 -17.13 -9.19
CA GLU A 45 -12.01 -17.02 -10.63
C GLU A 45 -12.16 -15.56 -11.06
N ASP A 46 -12.89 -14.75 -10.29
CA ASP A 46 -13.02 -13.31 -10.56
C ASP A 46 -11.64 -12.62 -10.55
N HIS A 47 -10.81 -12.97 -9.57
CA HIS A 47 -9.47 -12.38 -9.43
C HIS A 47 -8.53 -12.81 -10.56
N LYS A 48 -8.58 -14.09 -10.97
CA LYS A 48 -7.82 -14.60 -12.13
C LYS A 48 -8.23 -13.87 -13.42
N MET A 49 -9.53 -13.76 -13.69
CA MET A 49 -10.03 -13.03 -14.85
C MET A 49 -9.59 -11.56 -14.85
N ARG A 50 -9.65 -10.89 -13.71
CA ARG A 50 -9.17 -9.50 -13.58
C ARG A 50 -7.66 -9.40 -13.82
N ALA A 51 -6.87 -10.36 -13.36
CA ALA A 51 -5.43 -10.38 -13.58
C ALA A 51 -5.08 -10.45 -15.07
N ASP A 52 -5.75 -11.34 -15.81
CA ASP A 52 -5.53 -11.49 -17.25
C ASP A 52 -5.89 -10.20 -18.00
N LYS A 53 -7.03 -9.59 -17.70
CA LYS A 53 -7.45 -8.30 -18.28
C LYS A 53 -6.48 -7.16 -17.96
N VAL A 54 -5.96 -7.09 -16.74
CA VAL A 54 -4.96 -6.09 -16.35
C VAL A 54 -3.71 -6.23 -17.21
N ARG A 55 -3.19 -7.44 -17.36
CA ARG A 55 -1.98 -7.72 -18.16
C ARG A 55 -2.21 -7.42 -19.64
N GLU A 56 -3.36 -7.81 -20.19
CA GLU A 56 -3.75 -7.51 -21.57
C GLU A 56 -3.77 -6.00 -21.83
N ILE A 57 -4.46 -5.24 -20.96
CA ILE A 57 -4.57 -3.78 -21.08
C ILE A 57 -3.21 -3.11 -20.88
N ALA A 58 -2.41 -3.57 -19.92
CA ALA A 58 -1.07 -3.08 -19.66
C ALA A 58 -0.18 -3.21 -20.92
N ALA A 59 -0.20 -4.39 -21.55
CA ALA A 59 0.50 -4.64 -22.81
C ALA A 59 -0.02 -3.74 -23.94
N LYS A 60 -1.35 -3.65 -24.11
CA LYS A 60 -2.00 -2.79 -25.12
C LYS A 60 -1.58 -1.33 -25.00
N LEU A 61 -1.48 -0.81 -23.77
CA LEU A 61 -1.13 0.59 -23.51
C LEU A 61 0.38 0.84 -23.39
N GLY A 62 1.22 -0.20 -23.45
CA GLY A 62 2.66 -0.11 -23.21
C GLY A 62 2.97 0.41 -21.80
N ARG A 63 2.24 -0.07 -20.80
CA ARG A 63 2.35 0.32 -19.39
C ARG A 63 2.77 -0.88 -18.55
N HIS A 64 3.62 -0.66 -17.56
CA HIS A 64 3.89 -1.65 -16.52
C HIS A 64 3.00 -1.36 -15.31
N VAL A 65 2.23 -2.35 -14.86
CA VAL A 65 1.23 -2.22 -13.79
C VAL A 65 1.39 -3.41 -12.86
N ALA A 66 1.72 -3.14 -11.60
CA ALA A 66 1.83 -4.19 -10.60
C ALA A 66 0.47 -4.72 -10.16
N ILE A 67 0.41 -5.99 -9.79
CA ILE A 67 -0.74 -6.62 -9.14
C ILE A 67 -0.42 -6.86 -7.67
N LEU A 68 -1.26 -6.31 -6.78
CA LEU A 68 -1.22 -6.51 -5.34
C LEU A 68 -2.42 -7.36 -4.90
N GLY A 69 -2.17 -8.55 -4.35
CA GLY A 69 -3.19 -9.32 -3.64
C GLY A 69 -3.28 -8.86 -2.19
N ASP A 70 -4.49 -8.67 -1.65
CA ASP A 70 -4.70 -8.24 -0.26
C ASP A 70 -5.58 -9.26 0.47
N LEU A 71 -4.96 -9.95 1.43
CA LEU A 71 -5.60 -10.97 2.25
C LEU A 71 -6.65 -10.36 3.18
N GLN A 72 -7.65 -11.13 3.56
CA GLN A 72 -8.75 -10.61 4.35
C GLN A 72 -8.38 -10.45 5.83
N GLY A 73 -7.64 -11.41 6.38
CA GLY A 73 -7.40 -11.50 7.81
C GLY A 73 -8.64 -11.92 8.61
N PRO A 74 -8.58 -11.88 9.94
CA PRO A 74 -9.69 -12.27 10.80
C PRO A 74 -10.89 -11.33 10.64
N LYS A 75 -12.09 -11.90 10.47
CA LYS A 75 -13.35 -11.12 10.50
C LYS A 75 -13.81 -10.92 11.94
N ILE A 76 -13.41 -9.82 12.55
CA ILE A 76 -13.91 -9.42 13.86
C ILE A 76 -15.11 -8.49 13.66
N ARG A 77 -16.31 -9.08 13.66
CA ARG A 77 -17.56 -8.41 13.29
C ARG A 77 -18.73 -8.85 14.16
N VAL A 78 -19.71 -7.96 14.32
CA VAL A 78 -21.06 -8.39 14.71
C VAL A 78 -21.66 -9.22 13.59
N SER A 79 -22.46 -10.21 13.94
CA SER A 79 -23.12 -11.09 12.99
C SER A 79 -24.33 -10.39 12.34
N THR A 80 -25.45 -11.08 12.15
CA THR A 80 -26.63 -10.52 11.47
C THR A 80 -27.85 -10.39 12.38
N PHE A 81 -28.61 -9.32 12.15
CA PHE A 81 -29.87 -8.97 12.83
C PHE A 81 -31.08 -9.49 12.04
N LYS A 82 -32.19 -9.73 12.74
CA LYS A 82 -33.48 -10.15 12.15
C LYS A 82 -33.96 -9.21 11.05
N GLU A 83 -33.90 -7.90 11.31
CA GLU A 83 -34.33 -6.85 10.39
C GLU A 83 -33.15 -6.19 9.63
N GLY A 84 -31.96 -6.82 9.69
CA GLY A 84 -30.75 -6.36 9.02
C GLY A 84 -30.04 -5.15 9.66
N LYS A 85 -30.73 -4.39 10.53
CA LYS A 85 -30.16 -3.31 11.33
C LYS A 85 -30.96 -3.05 12.60
N VAL A 86 -30.31 -2.43 13.58
CA VAL A 86 -30.92 -1.91 14.81
C VAL A 86 -30.41 -0.49 15.06
N PHE A 87 -31.06 0.23 15.97
CA PHE A 87 -30.59 1.52 16.47
C PHE A 87 -30.39 1.39 17.97
N LEU A 88 -29.19 1.70 18.44
CA LEU A 88 -28.79 1.61 19.84
C LEU A 88 -28.71 3.01 20.44
N ASN A 89 -29.31 3.22 21.62
CA ASN A 89 -29.29 4.49 22.32
C ASN A 89 -28.24 4.50 23.43
N ILE A 90 -27.79 5.68 23.81
CA ILE A 90 -26.84 5.84 24.93
C ILE A 90 -27.48 5.29 26.22
N GLY A 91 -26.74 4.46 26.95
CA GLY A 91 -27.18 3.80 28.18
C GLY A 91 -27.89 2.46 27.99
N ASP A 92 -28.23 2.08 26.75
CA ASP A 92 -28.84 0.77 26.48
C ASP A 92 -27.87 -0.35 26.87
N LYS A 93 -28.41 -1.44 27.44
CA LYS A 93 -27.65 -2.67 27.66
C LYS A 93 -27.66 -3.48 26.37
N PHE A 94 -26.48 -3.93 25.94
CA PHE A 94 -26.32 -4.67 24.71
C PHE A 94 -25.41 -5.88 24.92
N LEU A 95 -25.84 -7.04 24.44
CA LEU A 95 -25.15 -8.32 24.62
C LEU A 95 -24.49 -8.77 23.31
N LEU A 96 -23.19 -9.06 23.38
CA LEU A 96 -22.48 -9.80 22.35
C LEU A 96 -22.39 -11.27 22.78
N ASP A 97 -23.02 -12.18 22.04
CA ASP A 97 -23.07 -13.62 22.37
C ASP A 97 -22.45 -14.45 21.24
N ALA A 98 -21.35 -15.14 21.54
CA ALA A 98 -20.65 -15.93 20.53
C ALA A 98 -21.44 -17.15 20.05
N ASN A 99 -22.48 -17.59 20.78
CA ASN A 99 -23.29 -18.74 20.42
C ASN A 99 -24.61 -18.36 19.73
N LEU A 100 -24.91 -17.07 19.60
CA LEU A 100 -26.13 -16.61 18.94
C LEU A 100 -26.11 -16.96 17.45
N GLY A 101 -27.23 -17.48 16.94
CA GLY A 101 -27.38 -17.82 15.53
C GLY A 101 -27.38 -16.59 14.63
N LYS A 102 -26.99 -16.79 13.36
CA LYS A 102 -27.10 -15.74 12.33
C LYS A 102 -28.57 -15.34 12.16
N GLY A 103 -28.83 -14.04 12.17
CA GLY A 103 -30.16 -13.48 11.92
C GLY A 103 -31.05 -13.47 13.16
N GLU A 104 -30.51 -13.85 14.32
CA GLU A 104 -31.25 -13.80 15.59
C GLU A 104 -31.01 -12.49 16.36
N GLY A 105 -30.10 -11.64 15.88
CA GLY A 105 -29.78 -10.38 16.53
C GLY A 105 -30.96 -9.40 16.53
N ASP A 106 -31.08 -8.63 17.61
CA ASP A 106 -32.09 -7.58 17.81
C ASP A 106 -31.50 -6.43 18.66
N LYS A 107 -32.35 -5.60 19.25
CA LYS A 107 -31.92 -4.40 20.00
C LYS A 107 -31.19 -4.72 21.30
N GLU A 108 -31.30 -5.94 21.81
CA GLU A 108 -30.71 -6.34 23.10
C GLU A 108 -29.46 -7.19 22.90
N LYS A 109 -29.35 -7.92 21.79
CA LYS A 109 -28.26 -8.87 21.57
C LYS A 109 -27.91 -9.07 20.11
N VAL A 110 -26.66 -9.43 19.85
CA VAL A 110 -26.19 -9.88 18.53
C VAL A 110 -25.09 -10.93 18.65
N GLY A 111 -25.01 -11.80 17.65
CA GLY A 111 -23.92 -12.75 17.51
C GLY A 111 -22.60 -12.06 17.19
N ILE A 112 -21.48 -12.73 17.49
CA ILE A 112 -20.15 -12.32 17.04
C ILE A 112 -19.50 -13.41 16.20
N ASP A 113 -18.84 -13.02 15.12
CA ASP A 113 -18.17 -13.97 14.23
C ASP A 113 -16.85 -14.47 14.84
N TYR A 114 -16.10 -13.59 15.52
CA TYR A 114 -14.90 -13.94 16.27
C TYR A 114 -15.25 -14.50 17.65
N LYS A 115 -15.21 -15.83 17.79
CA LYS A 115 -15.60 -16.54 19.02
C LYS A 115 -14.65 -16.31 20.19
N GLY A 116 -13.43 -15.82 19.95
CA GLY A 116 -12.45 -15.52 20.99
C GLY A 116 -12.69 -14.20 21.74
N LEU A 117 -13.60 -13.33 21.27
CA LEU A 117 -13.81 -12.00 21.87
C LEU A 117 -14.07 -12.03 23.39
N PRO A 118 -14.89 -12.95 23.96
CA PRO A 118 -15.12 -12.97 25.40
C PRO A 118 -13.85 -13.21 26.23
N ALA A 119 -12.84 -13.89 25.67
CA ALA A 119 -11.56 -14.13 26.34
C ALA A 119 -10.60 -12.91 26.23
N ASP A 120 -10.83 -12.04 25.25
CA ASP A 120 -9.96 -10.90 24.94
C ASP A 120 -10.43 -9.59 25.59
N VAL A 121 -11.58 -9.60 26.26
CA VAL A 121 -12.18 -8.41 26.87
C VAL A 121 -12.35 -8.56 28.38
N VAL A 122 -12.15 -7.46 29.09
CA VAL A 122 -12.35 -7.36 30.54
C VAL A 122 -13.32 -6.21 30.88
N PRO A 123 -13.97 -6.23 32.05
CA PRO A 123 -14.79 -5.10 32.52
C PRO A 123 -14.03 -3.77 32.42
N GLY A 124 -14.65 -2.79 31.76
CA GLY A 124 -14.06 -1.47 31.52
C GLY A 124 -13.52 -1.27 30.10
N ASP A 125 -13.26 -2.34 29.34
CA ASP A 125 -12.84 -2.22 27.93
C ASP A 125 -13.90 -1.51 27.08
N ILE A 126 -13.44 -0.82 26.04
CA ILE A 126 -14.29 -0.14 25.07
C ILE A 126 -14.18 -0.85 23.72
N LEU A 127 -15.32 -1.30 23.21
CA LEU A 127 -15.47 -1.88 21.88
C LEU A 127 -16.06 -0.85 20.94
N LEU A 128 -15.39 -0.61 19.81
CA LEU A 128 -15.80 0.33 18.77
C LEU A 128 -16.40 -0.46 17.61
N LEU A 129 -17.63 -0.13 17.24
CA LEU A 129 -18.37 -0.79 16.17
C LEU A 129 -18.59 0.20 15.01
N ASP A 130 -18.50 -0.31 13.77
CA ASP A 130 -18.66 0.49 12.55
C ASP A 130 -17.79 1.74 12.55
N ASP A 131 -16.47 1.56 12.66
CA ASP A 131 -15.46 2.62 12.74
C ASP A 131 -15.70 3.59 13.92
N GLY A 132 -16.20 3.06 15.05
CA GLY A 132 -16.47 3.83 16.27
C GLY A 132 -17.76 4.66 16.25
N ARG A 133 -18.61 4.53 15.22
CA ARG A 133 -19.94 5.17 15.17
C ARG A 133 -20.88 4.67 16.26
N VAL A 134 -20.66 3.45 16.74
CA VAL A 134 -21.28 2.89 17.94
C VAL A 134 -20.18 2.45 18.88
N GLN A 135 -20.33 2.74 20.17
CA GLN A 135 -19.35 2.33 21.18
C GLN A 135 -20.04 1.61 22.33
N LEU A 136 -19.41 0.52 22.77
CA LEU A 136 -19.88 -0.33 23.85
C LEU A 136 -18.81 -0.38 24.93
N LYS A 137 -19.18 -0.11 26.17
CA LYS A 137 -18.33 -0.35 27.34
C LYS A 137 -18.67 -1.71 27.94
N VAL A 138 -17.67 -2.57 28.09
CA VAL A 138 -17.83 -3.90 28.69
C VAL A 138 -18.11 -3.76 30.19
N LEU A 139 -19.18 -4.38 30.65
CA LEU A 139 -19.58 -4.42 32.06
C LEU A 139 -19.11 -5.71 32.73
N GLU A 140 -19.38 -6.84 32.08
CA GLU A 140 -19.03 -8.17 32.58
C GLU A 140 -18.95 -9.19 31.44
N VAL A 141 -18.24 -10.29 31.69
CA VAL A 141 -18.16 -11.44 30.78
C VAL A 141 -18.59 -12.69 31.53
N GLN A 142 -19.54 -13.44 30.97
CA GLN A 142 -20.00 -14.72 31.53
C GLN A 142 -19.99 -15.80 30.45
N GLY A 143 -18.95 -16.66 30.46
CA GLY A 143 -18.76 -17.66 29.43
C GLY A 143 -18.58 -17.02 28.05
N MET A 144 -19.49 -17.33 27.11
CA MET A 144 -19.45 -16.81 25.74
C MET A 144 -20.25 -15.51 25.54
N LYS A 145 -20.67 -14.87 26.64
CA LYS A 145 -21.51 -13.66 26.64
C LYS A 145 -20.75 -12.48 27.20
N VAL A 146 -20.70 -11.38 26.43
CA VAL A 146 -20.11 -10.10 26.84
C VAL A 146 -21.23 -9.09 27.02
N PHE A 147 -21.48 -8.71 28.26
CA PHE A 147 -22.51 -7.72 28.61
C PHE A 147 -21.90 -6.34 28.54
N THR A 148 -22.55 -5.44 27.81
CA THR A 148 -22.04 -4.10 27.55
C THR A 148 -23.11 -3.04 27.81
N GLU A 149 -22.67 -1.79 27.92
CA GLU A 149 -23.50 -0.61 27.90
C GLU A 149 -23.07 0.30 26.74
N VAL A 150 -24.05 0.85 26.02
CA VAL A 150 -23.81 1.74 24.89
C VAL A 150 -23.37 3.11 25.40
N THR A 151 -22.13 3.52 25.08
CA THR A 151 -21.59 4.84 25.43
C THR A 151 -21.79 5.86 24.31
N VAL A 152 -21.76 5.38 23.06
CA VAL A 152 -22.10 6.18 21.87
C VAL A 152 -23.11 5.37 21.05
N GLY A 153 -24.31 5.94 20.89
CA GLY A 153 -25.41 5.32 20.17
C GLY A 153 -25.42 5.63 18.67
N GLY A 154 -26.19 4.86 17.91
CA GLY A 154 -26.31 5.01 16.47
C GLY A 154 -26.92 3.79 15.77
N PRO A 155 -27.03 3.84 14.44
CA PRO A 155 -27.45 2.69 13.66
C PRO A 155 -26.34 1.63 13.62
N LEU A 156 -26.70 0.37 13.87
CA LEU A 156 -25.81 -0.78 13.73
C LEU A 156 -26.43 -1.78 12.77
N SER A 157 -25.74 -2.08 11.67
CA SER A 157 -26.22 -3.02 10.65
C SER A 157 -25.42 -4.32 10.63
N ASN A 158 -25.83 -5.26 9.79
CA ASN A 158 -25.18 -6.56 9.62
C ASN A 158 -23.67 -6.44 9.33
N ASN A 159 -22.89 -7.36 9.90
CA ASN A 159 -21.48 -7.57 9.55
C ASN A 159 -20.57 -6.34 9.73
N LYS A 160 -20.90 -5.45 10.67
CA LYS A 160 -20.05 -4.31 11.03
C LYS A 160 -18.85 -4.75 11.87
N GLY A 161 -17.69 -4.12 11.62
CA GLY A 161 -16.44 -4.38 12.33
C GLY A 161 -16.55 -4.12 13.83
N ILE A 162 -15.75 -4.84 14.62
CA ILE A 162 -15.52 -4.61 16.04
C ILE A 162 -14.02 -4.41 16.23
N ASN A 163 -13.63 -3.29 16.81
CA ASN A 163 -12.27 -3.01 17.26
C ASN A 163 -12.28 -2.83 18.78
N LYS A 164 -11.14 -3.09 19.42
CA LYS A 164 -10.94 -2.82 20.85
C LYS A 164 -10.04 -1.60 21.01
N LEU A 165 -10.48 -0.63 21.80
CA LEU A 165 -9.68 0.57 22.06
C LEU A 165 -8.34 0.18 22.70
N GLY A 166 -7.23 0.61 22.12
CA GLY A 166 -5.88 0.29 22.59
C GLY A 166 -5.34 -1.09 22.19
N GLY A 167 -6.03 -1.81 21.30
CA GLY A 167 -5.65 -3.16 20.86
C GLY A 167 -6.05 -4.25 21.87
N GLY A 168 -5.39 -5.41 21.80
CA GLY A 168 -5.56 -6.52 22.75
C GLY A 168 -6.41 -7.69 22.24
N LEU A 169 -6.88 -7.67 20.99
CA LEU A 169 -7.54 -8.82 20.39
C LEU A 169 -6.50 -9.88 20.00
N SER A 170 -6.74 -11.14 20.36
CA SER A 170 -5.79 -12.24 20.14
C SER A 170 -6.04 -13.07 18.88
N ALA A 171 -6.91 -12.60 17.99
CA ALA A 171 -7.23 -13.26 16.73
C ALA A 171 -5.96 -13.53 15.91
N GLU A 172 -5.82 -14.76 15.40
CA GLU A 172 -4.74 -15.13 14.51
C GLU A 172 -4.78 -14.28 13.23
N ALA A 173 -3.60 -13.82 12.77
CA ALA A 173 -3.50 -12.95 11.59
C ALA A 173 -3.92 -13.67 10.30
N LEU A 174 -3.62 -14.97 10.18
CA LEU A 174 -3.93 -15.77 8.98
C LEU A 174 -5.05 -16.78 9.25
N THR A 175 -6.18 -16.57 8.60
CA THR A 175 -7.31 -17.51 8.61
C THR A 175 -7.13 -18.64 7.61
N GLU A 176 -7.94 -19.71 7.70
CA GLU A 176 -8.00 -20.75 6.66
C GLU A 176 -8.34 -20.19 5.27
N LYS A 177 -9.17 -19.15 5.22
CA LYS A 177 -9.47 -18.45 3.98
C LYS A 177 -8.22 -17.77 3.42
N ASP A 178 -7.45 -17.08 4.26
CA ASP A 178 -6.21 -16.43 3.83
C ASP A 178 -5.20 -17.45 3.30
N LYS A 179 -5.09 -18.64 3.91
CA LYS A 179 -4.24 -19.73 3.39
C LYS A 179 -4.65 -20.17 1.99
N ALA A 180 -5.96 -20.27 1.72
CA ALA A 180 -6.48 -20.57 0.37
C ALA A 180 -6.25 -19.40 -0.62
N ASP A 181 -6.38 -18.17 -0.16
CA ASP A 181 -6.15 -16.99 -0.99
C ASP A 181 -4.66 -16.77 -1.30
N ILE A 182 -3.74 -17.18 -0.42
CA ILE A 182 -2.30 -17.21 -0.70
C ILE A 182 -2.02 -18.14 -1.89
N GLN A 183 -2.68 -19.31 -1.97
CA GLN A 183 -2.56 -20.20 -3.13
C GLN A 183 -3.15 -19.55 -4.39
N THR A 184 -4.27 -18.85 -4.26
CA THR A 184 -4.87 -18.10 -5.38
C THR A 184 -3.94 -17.01 -5.88
N ALA A 185 -3.32 -16.24 -4.98
CA ALA A 185 -2.35 -15.21 -5.30
C ALA A 185 -1.09 -15.78 -5.97
N ALA A 186 -0.64 -16.95 -5.53
CA ALA A 186 0.46 -17.67 -6.16
C ALA A 186 0.13 -18.08 -7.61
N LEU A 187 -1.06 -18.65 -7.84
CA LEU A 187 -1.52 -19.01 -9.18
C LEU A 187 -1.69 -17.80 -10.10
N ILE A 188 -2.17 -16.67 -9.56
CA ILE A 188 -2.24 -15.42 -10.31
C ILE A 188 -0.84 -14.91 -10.64
N GLY A 189 0.14 -15.12 -9.77
CA GLY A 189 1.47 -14.54 -9.89
C GLY A 189 1.46 -13.05 -9.55
N VAL A 190 0.94 -12.70 -8.37
CA VAL A 190 0.94 -11.31 -7.88
C VAL A 190 2.38 -10.82 -7.62
N ASP A 191 2.60 -9.51 -7.81
CA ASP A 191 3.90 -8.88 -7.54
C ASP A 191 4.07 -8.58 -6.03
N TYR A 192 2.96 -8.22 -5.40
CA TYR A 192 2.86 -7.89 -3.98
C TYR A 192 1.74 -8.67 -3.30
N LEU A 193 1.95 -9.09 -2.05
CA LEU A 193 0.95 -9.76 -1.23
C LEU A 193 0.83 -9.08 0.13
N ALA A 194 -0.32 -8.48 0.41
CA ALA A 194 -0.59 -7.80 1.67
C ALA A 194 -1.18 -8.73 2.72
N VAL A 195 -0.63 -8.66 3.92
CA VAL A 195 -1.02 -9.46 5.09
C VAL A 195 -1.76 -8.55 6.07
N SER A 196 -3.00 -8.93 6.37
CA SER A 196 -3.87 -8.25 7.32
C SER A 196 -3.58 -8.69 8.75
N PHE A 197 -3.78 -7.77 9.68
CA PHE A 197 -3.76 -7.90 11.12
C PHE A 197 -2.48 -8.50 11.72
N PRO A 198 -1.27 -8.30 11.15
CA PRO A 198 -0.05 -8.84 11.72
C PRO A 198 0.19 -8.23 13.10
N ARG A 199 0.42 -9.09 14.09
CA ARG A 199 0.76 -8.67 15.45
C ARG A 199 2.26 -8.42 15.58
N CYS A 200 3.07 -9.25 14.92
CA CYS A 200 4.52 -9.16 14.89
C CYS A 200 5.10 -9.64 13.55
N GLY A 201 6.41 -9.54 13.39
CA GLY A 201 7.13 -9.98 12.19
C GLY A 201 6.97 -11.47 11.88
N GLU A 202 6.69 -12.31 12.89
CA GLU A 202 6.48 -13.74 12.69
C GLU A 202 5.21 -14.07 11.90
N ASP A 203 4.14 -13.26 12.04
CA ASP A 203 2.94 -13.44 11.21
C ASP A 203 3.26 -13.21 9.72
N LEU A 204 4.10 -12.21 9.44
CA LEU A 204 4.56 -11.89 8.09
C LEU A 204 5.49 -12.99 7.55
N ASN A 205 6.40 -13.50 8.38
CA ASN A 205 7.28 -14.62 8.03
C ASN A 205 6.48 -15.90 7.73
N TYR A 206 5.40 -16.14 8.48
CA TYR A 206 4.51 -17.27 8.26
C TYR A 206 3.76 -17.13 6.92
N ALA A 207 3.15 -15.98 6.65
CA ALA A 207 2.52 -15.70 5.35
C ALA A 207 3.51 -15.88 4.18
N ARG A 208 4.73 -15.36 4.34
CA ARG A 208 5.81 -15.50 3.35
C ARG A 208 6.22 -16.95 3.13
N ARG A 209 6.25 -17.78 4.18
CA ARG A 209 6.51 -19.23 4.06
C ARG A 209 5.40 -19.90 3.26
N LEU A 210 4.13 -19.67 3.61
CA LEU A 210 3.00 -20.25 2.89
C LEU A 210 2.98 -19.84 1.40
N ALA A 211 3.31 -18.58 1.09
CA ALA A 211 3.46 -18.12 -0.29
C ALA A 211 4.59 -18.87 -1.01
N ARG A 212 5.77 -19.03 -0.38
CA ARG A 212 6.90 -19.79 -0.95
C ARG A 212 6.56 -21.25 -1.18
N ASP A 213 5.88 -21.89 -0.24
CA ASP A 213 5.44 -23.29 -0.36
C ASP A 213 4.45 -23.46 -1.52
N ALA A 214 3.67 -22.42 -1.84
CA ALA A 214 2.80 -22.34 -3.01
C ALA A 214 3.53 -21.90 -4.31
N GLY A 215 4.85 -21.73 -4.29
CA GLY A 215 5.65 -21.30 -5.45
C GLY A 215 5.63 -19.79 -5.73
N CYS A 216 5.28 -18.97 -4.74
CA CYS A 216 5.18 -17.52 -4.86
C CYS A 216 6.26 -16.79 -4.05
N ASP A 217 6.99 -15.92 -4.72
CA ASP A 217 8.04 -15.05 -4.18
C ASP A 217 7.62 -13.56 -4.14
N ALA A 218 6.31 -13.30 -4.10
CA ALA A 218 5.75 -11.95 -4.01
C ALA A 218 6.33 -11.17 -2.83
N LYS A 219 6.48 -9.86 -3.01
CA LYS A 219 6.90 -8.96 -1.94
C LYS A 219 5.80 -8.79 -0.91
N ILE A 220 6.12 -8.98 0.37
CA ILE A 220 5.14 -8.92 1.45
C ILE A 220 4.87 -7.47 1.84
N VAL A 221 3.59 -7.11 1.88
CA VAL A 221 3.11 -5.83 2.37
C VAL A 221 2.53 -6.02 3.78
N ALA A 222 3.14 -5.40 4.79
CA ALA A 222 2.59 -5.42 6.14
C ALA A 222 1.52 -4.34 6.29
N LYS A 223 0.27 -4.73 6.57
CA LYS A 223 -0.79 -3.78 6.89
C LYS A 223 -0.70 -3.41 8.36
N VAL A 224 -0.27 -2.19 8.64
CA VAL A 224 -0.16 -1.67 9.99
C VAL A 224 -1.53 -1.14 10.38
N GLU A 225 -2.34 -2.01 10.98
CA GLU A 225 -3.75 -1.77 11.35
C GLU A 225 -4.04 -1.97 12.83
N ARG A 226 -3.01 -2.28 13.63
CA ARG A 226 -3.12 -2.67 15.03
C ARG A 226 -2.35 -1.72 15.94
N ALA A 227 -2.92 -1.39 17.09
CA ALA A 227 -2.23 -0.62 18.13
C ALA A 227 -0.92 -1.29 18.57
N GLU A 228 -0.87 -2.62 18.63
CA GLU A 228 0.33 -3.37 19.02
C GLU A 228 1.50 -3.19 18.04
N ALA A 229 1.23 -2.90 16.77
CA ALA A 229 2.28 -2.70 15.77
C ALA A 229 2.95 -1.31 15.89
N VAL A 230 2.38 -0.39 16.68
CA VAL A 230 2.83 1.00 16.80
C VAL A 230 2.99 1.46 18.26
N CYS A 231 2.88 0.54 19.22
CA CYS A 231 2.94 0.86 20.64
C CYS A 231 4.34 1.33 21.08
N ASP A 232 5.38 0.87 20.39
CA ASP A 232 6.76 1.33 20.56
C ASP A 232 7.58 1.16 19.26
N GLN A 233 8.82 1.65 19.29
CA GLN A 233 9.71 1.60 18.13
C GLN A 233 10.17 0.18 17.78
N ASN A 234 10.29 -0.72 18.76
CA ASN A 234 10.75 -2.08 18.51
C ASN A 234 9.65 -2.89 17.79
N ALA A 235 8.40 -2.76 18.24
CA ALA A 235 7.25 -3.37 17.58
C ALA A 235 7.10 -2.87 16.13
N MET A 236 7.24 -1.55 15.94
CA MET A 236 7.24 -0.96 14.60
C MET A 236 8.37 -1.51 13.73
N ASP A 237 9.59 -1.60 14.26
CA ASP A 237 10.75 -2.09 13.52
C ASP A 237 10.66 -3.57 13.16
N ASP A 238 10.16 -4.40 14.08
CA ASP A 238 9.93 -5.84 13.88
C ASP A 238 9.02 -6.09 12.66
N ILE A 239 7.88 -5.37 12.60
CA ILE A 239 6.96 -5.41 11.47
C ILE A 239 7.60 -4.92 10.17
N ILE A 240 8.30 -3.77 10.21
CA ILE A 240 8.88 -3.16 9.01
C ILE A 240 9.99 -4.05 8.43
N LEU A 241 10.86 -4.60 9.27
CA LEU A 241 12.00 -5.42 8.85
C LEU A 241 11.55 -6.74 8.21
N ALA A 242 10.48 -7.36 8.73
CA ALA A 242 9.86 -8.57 8.18
C ALA A 242 9.06 -8.31 6.88
N SER A 243 8.73 -7.04 6.59
CA SER A 243 8.03 -6.61 5.38
C SER A 243 8.96 -6.18 4.25
N ASP A 244 8.47 -6.19 3.01
CA ASP A 244 9.10 -5.52 1.86
C ASP A 244 8.48 -4.13 1.62
N VAL A 245 7.20 -3.99 1.97
CA VAL A 245 6.41 -2.75 1.87
C VAL A 245 5.59 -2.59 3.14
N VAL A 246 5.46 -1.35 3.61
CA VAL A 246 4.57 -0.99 4.72
C VAL A 246 3.28 -0.40 4.15
N MET A 247 2.12 -0.81 4.64
CA MET A 247 0.84 -0.16 4.33
C MET A 247 0.29 0.48 5.61
N VAL A 248 0.18 1.80 5.63
CA VAL A 248 -0.46 2.54 6.71
C VAL A 248 -1.97 2.43 6.51
N ALA A 249 -2.61 1.48 7.20
CA ALA A 249 -4.03 1.17 7.10
C ALA A 249 -4.82 2.00 8.12
N ARG A 250 -5.21 3.19 7.70
CA ARG A 250 -5.69 4.27 8.58
C ARG A 250 -7.02 4.00 9.25
N GLY A 251 -7.95 3.33 8.57
CA GLY A 251 -9.28 3.01 9.10
C GLY A 251 -9.20 2.26 10.43
N ASP A 252 -8.78 1.00 10.39
CA ASP A 252 -8.69 0.15 11.59
C ASP A 252 -7.72 0.71 12.63
N LEU A 253 -6.53 1.19 12.20
CA LEU A 253 -5.53 1.73 13.14
C LEU A 253 -6.05 2.95 13.89
N GLY A 254 -6.69 3.89 13.19
CA GLY A 254 -7.24 5.12 13.77
C GLY A 254 -8.32 4.85 14.81
N VAL A 255 -9.14 3.82 14.58
CA VAL A 255 -10.18 3.39 15.52
C VAL A 255 -9.56 2.81 16.81
N GLU A 256 -8.43 2.09 16.72
CA GLU A 256 -7.78 1.51 17.89
C GLU A 256 -6.96 2.51 18.72
N ILE A 257 -6.22 3.42 18.08
CA ILE A 257 -5.32 4.36 18.79
C ILE A 257 -5.91 5.77 18.97
N GLY A 258 -7.01 6.06 18.29
CA GLY A 258 -7.61 7.39 18.18
C GLY A 258 -7.11 8.16 16.95
N ASP A 259 -8.05 8.72 16.19
CA ASP A 259 -7.77 9.54 15.00
C ASP A 259 -6.76 10.69 15.22
N PRO A 260 -6.72 11.38 16.38
CA PRO A 260 -5.71 12.42 16.60
C PRO A 260 -4.27 11.89 16.57
N GLU A 261 -4.01 10.72 17.17
CA GLU A 261 -2.68 10.12 17.26
C GLU A 261 -2.23 9.53 15.92
N LEU A 262 -3.19 9.12 15.08
CA LEU A 262 -2.95 8.54 13.77
C LEU A 262 -2.08 9.42 12.86
N VAL A 263 -2.23 10.75 12.94
CA VAL A 263 -1.43 11.69 12.15
C VAL A 263 0.06 11.57 12.47
N GLY A 264 0.41 11.45 13.76
CA GLY A 264 1.78 11.25 14.20
C GLY A 264 2.34 9.90 13.78
N ILE A 265 1.55 8.84 13.98
CA ILE A 265 1.92 7.46 13.63
C ILE A 265 2.12 7.27 12.13
N GLN A 266 1.26 7.83 11.27
CA GLN A 266 1.45 7.80 9.82
C GLN A 266 2.81 8.39 9.42
N LYS A 267 3.15 9.58 9.95
CA LYS A 267 4.42 10.24 9.66
C LYS A 267 5.61 9.42 10.14
N ALA A 268 5.50 8.82 11.33
CA ALA A 268 6.53 7.95 11.90
C ALA A 268 6.75 6.71 11.01
N LEU A 269 5.69 5.99 10.65
CA LEU A 269 5.74 4.80 9.80
C LEU A 269 6.36 5.09 8.42
N ILE A 270 5.91 6.16 7.75
CA ILE A 270 6.44 6.55 6.43
C ILE A 270 7.94 6.86 6.52
N ARG A 271 8.35 7.63 7.53
CA ARG A 271 9.75 7.95 7.74
C ARG A 271 10.58 6.69 8.03
N ARG A 272 10.10 5.83 8.93
CA ARG A 272 10.84 4.64 9.36
C ARG A 272 10.97 3.62 8.24
N ALA A 273 9.91 3.38 7.46
CA ALA A 273 9.96 2.54 6.27
C ALA A 273 11.05 2.99 5.29
N ARG A 274 11.13 4.29 5.01
CA ARG A 274 12.16 4.85 4.11
C ARG A 274 13.58 4.75 4.68
N GLN A 275 13.74 4.88 5.99
CA GLN A 275 15.03 4.69 6.68
C GLN A 275 15.50 3.24 6.57
N LEU A 276 14.59 2.28 6.68
CA LEU A 276 14.86 0.84 6.59
C LEU A 276 14.81 0.29 5.15
N ASN A 277 14.91 1.16 4.14
CA ASN A 277 14.89 0.78 2.72
C ASN A 277 13.66 -0.04 2.30
N ARG A 278 12.48 0.28 2.83
CA ARG A 278 11.19 -0.27 2.43
C ARG A 278 10.34 0.77 1.70
N ALA A 279 9.46 0.31 0.81
CA ALA A 279 8.43 1.16 0.22
C ALA A 279 7.25 1.32 1.19
N VAL A 280 6.45 2.37 1.04
CA VAL A 280 5.29 2.62 1.92
C VAL A 280 4.07 3.15 1.19
N ILE A 281 2.92 2.55 1.47
CA ILE A 281 1.60 2.91 0.91
C ILE A 281 0.78 3.57 2.01
N THR A 282 0.21 4.74 1.73
CA THR A 282 -0.83 5.35 2.58
C THR A 282 -2.19 4.90 2.07
N ALA A 283 -2.95 4.20 2.91
CA ALA A 283 -4.16 3.50 2.50
C ALA A 283 -5.42 3.96 3.24
N THR A 284 -6.56 3.66 2.61
CA THR A 284 -7.95 3.92 3.05
C THR A 284 -8.37 5.40 3.07
N GLN A 285 -9.63 5.66 2.69
CA GLN A 285 -10.34 6.95 2.78
C GLN A 285 -9.56 8.17 2.25
N MET A 286 -8.84 8.02 1.14
CA MET A 286 -8.07 9.13 0.57
C MET A 286 -8.98 10.12 -0.19
N MET A 287 -10.02 9.63 -0.88
CA MET A 287 -11.00 10.44 -1.63
C MET A 287 -12.41 9.83 -1.54
N GLU A 288 -12.83 9.41 -0.34
CA GLU A 288 -14.07 8.67 -0.08
C GLU A 288 -15.33 9.35 -0.66
N SER A 289 -15.41 10.67 -0.63
CA SER A 289 -16.51 11.44 -1.21
C SER A 289 -16.69 11.16 -2.71
N MET A 290 -15.63 10.74 -3.41
CA MET A 290 -15.68 10.45 -4.84
C MET A 290 -16.28 9.09 -5.20
N ILE A 291 -16.69 8.29 -4.21
CA ILE A 291 -17.58 7.15 -4.44
C ILE A 291 -18.89 7.63 -5.08
N THR A 292 -19.42 8.76 -4.61
CA THR A 292 -20.71 9.32 -5.03
C THR A 292 -20.62 10.69 -5.70
N ASN A 293 -19.53 11.43 -5.52
CA ASN A 293 -19.37 12.78 -6.08
C ASN A 293 -18.30 12.83 -7.17
N PRO A 294 -18.46 13.66 -8.22
CA PRO A 294 -17.47 13.76 -9.30
C PRO A 294 -16.23 14.60 -8.92
N MET A 295 -16.18 15.19 -7.72
CA MET A 295 -15.07 16.00 -7.23
C MET A 295 -14.74 15.69 -5.77
N PRO A 296 -13.45 15.70 -5.39
CA PRO A 296 -13.06 15.49 -3.99
C PRO A 296 -13.33 16.75 -3.16
N THR A 297 -13.49 16.55 -1.86
CA THR A 297 -13.54 17.64 -0.89
C THR A 297 -12.16 18.29 -0.71
N ARG A 298 -12.15 19.52 -0.18
CA ARG A 298 -10.87 20.20 0.17
C ARG A 298 -10.09 19.45 1.25
N ALA A 299 -10.78 18.79 2.18
CA ALA A 299 -10.14 18.02 3.25
C ALA A 299 -9.39 16.81 2.68
N GLU A 300 -10.01 16.04 1.77
CA GLU A 300 -9.37 14.91 1.08
C GLU A 300 -8.19 15.35 0.21
N VAL A 301 -8.31 16.49 -0.48
CA VAL A 301 -7.19 17.06 -1.24
C VAL A 301 -6.00 17.39 -0.31
N MET A 302 -6.27 17.98 0.85
CA MET A 302 -5.24 18.28 1.86
C MET A 302 -4.64 17.01 2.44
N ASP A 303 -5.44 15.98 2.69
CA ASP A 303 -4.99 14.70 3.23
C ASP A 303 -4.04 13.99 2.25
N VAL A 304 -4.46 13.81 0.99
CA VAL A 304 -3.61 13.24 -0.07
C VAL A 304 -2.33 14.06 -0.25
N ALA A 305 -2.43 15.38 -0.29
CA ALA A 305 -1.26 16.25 -0.43
C ALA A 305 -0.28 16.09 0.75
N ASN A 306 -0.76 16.00 1.98
CA ASN A 306 0.10 15.81 3.14
C ASN A 306 0.75 14.41 3.16
N ALA A 307 0.06 13.35 2.75
CA ALA A 307 0.68 12.02 2.60
C ALA A 307 1.85 12.04 1.59
N VAL A 308 1.70 12.80 0.49
CA VAL A 308 2.78 13.04 -0.48
C VAL A 308 3.98 13.75 0.16
N LEU A 309 3.71 14.77 0.99
CA LEU A 309 4.74 15.56 1.68
C LEU A 309 5.42 14.79 2.82
N ASP A 310 4.69 13.88 3.48
CA ASP A 310 5.24 12.94 4.47
C ASP A 310 6.23 11.97 3.81
N GLY A 311 6.06 11.78 2.50
CA GLY A 311 7.00 11.09 1.64
C GLY A 311 6.59 9.67 1.31
N THR A 312 5.29 9.41 1.28
CA THR A 312 4.73 8.13 0.85
C THR A 312 5.19 7.75 -0.56
N ASP A 313 5.32 6.44 -0.82
CA ASP A 313 5.54 5.95 -2.19
C ASP A 313 4.27 6.03 -3.00
N ALA A 314 3.17 5.61 -2.38
CA ALA A 314 1.90 5.47 -3.04
C ALA A 314 0.73 5.86 -2.15
N VAL A 315 -0.34 6.32 -2.78
CA VAL A 315 -1.65 6.54 -2.17
C VAL A 315 -2.65 5.55 -2.77
N MET A 316 -3.58 5.04 -1.95
CA MET A 316 -4.50 3.97 -2.36
C MET A 316 -5.96 4.43 -2.42
N LEU A 317 -6.64 4.00 -3.49
CA LEU A 317 -8.09 4.08 -3.66
C LEU A 317 -8.71 2.70 -3.41
N SER A 318 -9.79 2.68 -2.62
CA SER A 318 -10.53 1.50 -2.21
C SER A 318 -11.87 1.43 -2.93
N ALA A 319 -12.95 1.83 -2.25
CA ALA A 319 -14.29 1.78 -2.81
C ALA A 319 -14.46 2.78 -3.96
N GLU A 320 -13.67 3.86 -3.99
CA GLU A 320 -13.69 4.88 -5.03
C GLU A 320 -13.51 4.29 -6.43
N THR A 321 -12.64 3.28 -6.58
CA THR A 321 -12.43 2.58 -7.87
C THR A 321 -13.17 1.25 -7.94
N ALA A 322 -13.31 0.53 -6.81
CA ALA A 322 -13.90 -0.80 -6.82
C ALA A 322 -15.44 -0.79 -6.96
N ALA A 323 -16.11 0.21 -6.41
CA ALA A 323 -17.58 0.29 -6.34
C ALA A 323 -18.15 1.70 -6.61
N GLY A 324 -17.29 2.70 -6.80
CA GLY A 324 -17.68 4.09 -7.01
C GLY A 324 -18.22 4.40 -8.41
N GLN A 325 -18.82 5.57 -8.54
CA GLN A 325 -19.41 6.04 -9.81
C GLN A 325 -18.37 6.63 -10.77
N TYR A 326 -17.22 7.07 -10.24
CA TYR A 326 -16.23 7.89 -10.96
C TYR A 326 -14.80 7.31 -10.88
N PRO A 327 -14.57 6.04 -11.22
CA PRO A 327 -13.30 5.37 -10.94
C PRO A 327 -12.10 6.05 -11.62
N SER A 328 -12.19 6.36 -12.91
CA SER A 328 -11.09 6.99 -13.67
C SER A 328 -10.86 8.46 -13.30
N GLU A 329 -11.93 9.17 -12.99
CA GLU A 329 -11.93 10.57 -12.61
C GLU A 329 -11.29 10.76 -11.23
N THR A 330 -11.54 9.82 -10.30
CA THR A 330 -10.86 9.80 -9.00
C THR A 330 -9.36 9.57 -9.17
N VAL A 331 -8.94 8.63 -10.03
CA VAL A 331 -7.52 8.44 -10.35
C VAL A 331 -6.91 9.70 -10.94
N ALA A 332 -7.62 10.37 -11.86
CA ALA A 332 -7.16 11.61 -12.46
C ALA A 332 -7.08 12.77 -11.43
N ALA A 333 -8.05 12.86 -10.51
CA ALA A 333 -8.06 13.84 -9.43
C ALA A 333 -6.88 13.62 -8.48
N MET A 334 -6.68 12.38 -8.02
CA MET A 334 -5.55 11.98 -7.18
C MET A 334 -4.21 12.27 -7.85
N ALA A 335 -4.08 11.99 -9.15
CA ALA A 335 -2.88 12.32 -9.92
C ALA A 335 -2.60 13.83 -9.97
N ARG A 336 -3.62 14.67 -10.14
CA ARG A 336 -3.48 16.14 -10.12
C ARG A 336 -3.05 16.64 -8.74
N VAL A 337 -3.62 16.10 -7.65
CA VAL A 337 -3.22 16.47 -6.28
C VAL A 337 -1.75 16.11 -6.03
N CYS A 338 -1.33 14.89 -6.42
CA CYS A 338 0.07 14.47 -6.29
C CYS A 338 1.03 15.41 -7.04
N LEU A 339 0.72 15.74 -8.30
CA LEU A 339 1.49 16.71 -9.07
C LEU A 339 1.48 18.12 -8.43
N GLY A 340 0.38 18.53 -7.82
CA GLY A 340 0.34 19.78 -7.06
C GLY A 340 1.34 19.77 -5.89
N ALA A 341 1.20 18.77 -5.01
CA ALA A 341 2.01 18.63 -3.80
C ALA A 341 3.51 18.44 -4.09
N GLU A 342 3.86 17.70 -5.14
CA GLU A 342 5.25 17.47 -5.57
C GLU A 342 5.98 18.75 -6.02
N LYS A 343 5.31 19.90 -6.19
CA LYS A 343 5.96 21.20 -6.44
C LYS A 343 6.56 21.82 -5.19
N ILE A 344 6.14 21.40 -3.99
CA ILE A 344 6.52 22.05 -2.75
C ILE A 344 8.00 21.75 -2.44
N PRO A 345 8.85 22.75 -2.14
CA PRO A 345 10.28 22.53 -1.95
C PRO A 345 10.63 21.48 -0.88
N SER A 346 9.84 21.37 0.20
CA SER A 346 10.10 20.44 1.30
C SER A 346 10.24 18.99 0.85
N ILE A 347 9.52 18.58 -0.21
CA ILE A 347 9.53 17.20 -0.70
C ILE A 347 10.52 16.95 -1.84
N ASN A 348 11.19 18.01 -2.30
CA ASN A 348 12.20 17.98 -3.36
C ASN A 348 13.64 18.01 -2.82
N VAL A 349 13.81 18.23 -1.51
CA VAL A 349 15.12 18.34 -0.85
C VAL A 349 15.32 17.16 0.11
N SER A 350 16.57 16.71 0.21
CA SER A 350 17.01 15.67 1.13
C SER A 350 18.22 16.11 1.92
N LYS A 351 18.37 15.59 3.14
CA LYS A 351 19.63 15.68 3.90
C LYS A 351 20.62 14.57 3.50
N HIS A 352 20.30 13.77 2.49
CA HIS A 352 21.17 12.71 1.94
C HIS A 352 21.75 11.77 3.00
N ARG A 353 20.97 11.48 4.06
CA ARG A 353 21.35 10.61 5.17
C ARG A 353 22.69 10.98 5.82
N LEU A 354 22.89 12.27 6.11
CA LEU A 354 23.92 12.68 7.06
C LEU A 354 23.88 11.78 8.31
N ASP A 355 25.08 11.45 8.81
CA ASP A 355 25.30 10.60 9.98
C ASP A 355 24.93 9.11 9.83
N VAL A 356 24.66 8.64 8.61
CA VAL A 356 24.44 7.21 8.32
C VAL A 356 25.65 6.61 7.60
N GLN A 357 26.10 5.46 8.06
CA GLN A 357 27.14 4.65 7.41
C GLN A 357 26.49 3.51 6.60
N PHE A 358 27.06 3.22 5.44
CA PHE A 358 26.63 2.10 4.59
C PHE A 358 27.70 0.99 4.60
N ASP A 359 27.26 -0.26 4.66
CA ASP A 359 28.07 -1.47 4.52
C ASP A 359 27.79 -2.22 3.20
N ASN A 360 26.91 -1.66 2.37
CA ASN A 360 26.49 -2.23 1.09
C ASN A 360 26.90 -1.32 -0.09
N VAL A 361 27.66 -1.86 -1.05
CA VAL A 361 28.19 -1.11 -2.20
C VAL A 361 27.07 -0.53 -3.07
N GLU A 362 26.04 -1.32 -3.40
CA GLU A 362 24.92 -0.86 -4.21
C GLU A 362 24.16 0.30 -3.53
N GLU A 363 24.03 0.25 -2.20
CA GLU A 363 23.43 1.36 -1.44
C GLU A 363 24.30 2.62 -1.48
N ALA A 364 25.62 2.48 -1.28
CA ALA A 364 26.54 3.61 -1.39
C ALA A 364 26.51 4.26 -2.79
N ILE A 365 26.41 3.45 -3.85
CA ILE A 365 26.24 3.93 -5.22
C ILE A 365 24.92 4.66 -5.40
N ALA A 366 23.80 4.10 -4.94
CA ALA A 366 22.49 4.75 -5.01
C ALA A 366 22.47 6.10 -4.28
N MET A 367 23.08 6.17 -3.09
CA MET A 367 23.11 7.40 -2.28
C MET A 367 23.99 8.49 -2.90
N SER A 368 25.19 8.13 -3.37
CA SER A 368 26.10 9.07 -4.05
C SER A 368 25.53 9.55 -5.39
N ALA A 369 24.87 8.67 -6.16
CA ALA A 369 24.17 9.04 -7.39
C ALA A 369 23.07 10.06 -7.14
N MET A 370 22.23 9.84 -6.12
CA MET A 370 21.18 10.80 -5.76
C MET A 370 21.75 12.13 -5.24
N TYR A 371 22.88 12.10 -4.53
CA TYR A 371 23.58 13.33 -4.14
C TYR A 371 24.07 14.11 -5.36
N ALA A 372 24.76 13.46 -6.30
CA ALA A 372 25.19 14.10 -7.55
C ALA A 372 24.00 14.65 -8.33
N ALA A 373 22.93 13.86 -8.48
CA ALA A 373 21.73 14.26 -9.22
C ALA A 373 21.06 15.52 -8.65
N ASN A 374 20.94 15.61 -7.32
CA ASN A 374 20.25 16.72 -6.68
C ASN A 374 21.05 18.02 -6.66
N HIS A 375 22.38 17.98 -6.85
CA HIS A 375 23.25 19.14 -6.69
C HIS A 375 23.97 19.59 -7.97
N LEU A 376 24.07 18.72 -8.99
CA LEU A 376 24.66 19.09 -10.28
C LEU A 376 23.64 19.82 -11.16
N LYS A 377 23.97 21.07 -11.51
CA LYS A 377 23.13 21.89 -12.41
C LYS A 377 23.03 21.22 -13.78
N GLY A 378 21.80 21.14 -14.30
CA GLY A 378 21.52 20.58 -15.62
C GLY A 378 21.13 19.11 -15.63
N VAL A 379 21.17 18.42 -14.47
CA VAL A 379 20.66 17.06 -14.37
C VAL A 379 19.14 17.05 -14.52
N THR A 380 18.62 16.19 -15.41
CA THR A 380 17.18 16.05 -15.67
C THR A 380 16.63 14.67 -15.34
N ALA A 381 17.48 13.64 -15.17
CA ALA A 381 17.04 12.29 -14.83
C ALA A 381 18.11 11.46 -14.10
N ILE A 382 17.63 10.46 -13.35
CA ILE A 382 18.42 9.34 -12.87
C ILE A 382 17.99 8.08 -13.62
N ILE A 383 18.92 7.27 -14.08
CA ILE A 383 18.69 6.03 -14.82
C ILE A 383 19.33 4.90 -14.02
N THR A 384 18.53 3.96 -13.53
CA THR A 384 19.01 2.79 -12.80
C THR A 384 18.88 1.57 -13.70
N MET A 385 20.00 1.04 -14.19
CA MET A 385 20.05 -0.21 -14.94
C MET A 385 20.15 -1.35 -13.93
N THR A 386 19.03 -2.00 -13.63
CA THR A 386 18.92 -2.94 -12.52
C THR A 386 17.92 -4.06 -12.80
N GLU A 387 18.41 -5.28 -12.88
CA GLU A 387 17.55 -6.44 -13.18
C GLU A 387 16.67 -6.89 -12.01
N SER A 388 17.02 -6.51 -10.77
CA SER A 388 16.25 -6.81 -9.56
C SER A 388 15.37 -5.66 -9.09
N GLY A 389 15.60 -4.44 -9.58
CA GLY A 389 14.92 -3.22 -9.11
C GLY A 389 15.47 -2.66 -7.80
N ARG A 390 16.46 -3.30 -7.17
CA ARG A 390 16.97 -2.91 -5.84
C ARG A 390 17.61 -1.52 -5.84
N THR A 391 18.36 -1.16 -6.88
CA THR A 391 18.93 0.18 -7.01
C THR A 391 17.83 1.24 -7.11
N ALA A 392 16.75 0.96 -7.85
CA ALA A 392 15.61 1.87 -7.98
C ALA A 392 14.85 2.05 -6.65
N LEU A 393 14.75 1.00 -5.83
CA LEU A 393 14.21 1.09 -4.47
C LEU A 393 15.05 2.03 -3.60
N MET A 394 16.38 1.89 -3.64
CA MET A 394 17.30 2.68 -2.82
C MET A 394 17.35 4.16 -3.25
N THR A 395 17.50 4.43 -4.54
CA THR A 395 17.51 5.81 -5.06
C THR A 395 16.19 6.53 -4.77
N SER A 396 15.06 5.84 -4.88
CA SER A 396 13.74 6.41 -4.56
C SER A 396 13.51 6.70 -3.07
N ARG A 397 14.34 6.17 -2.14
CA ARG A 397 14.25 6.55 -0.72
C ARG A 397 14.63 8.01 -0.50
N ILE A 398 15.40 8.60 -1.40
CA ILE A 398 15.88 9.98 -1.32
C ILE A 398 14.91 10.95 -1.99
N SER A 399 14.50 11.99 -1.25
CA SER A 399 13.66 13.06 -1.79
C SER A 399 14.39 13.82 -2.91
N SER A 400 13.70 14.09 -4.01
CA SER A 400 14.22 14.76 -5.21
C SER A 400 13.05 15.32 -6.02
N GLY A 401 13.28 16.21 -6.98
CA GLY A 401 12.28 16.55 -8.01
C GLY A 401 12.41 15.74 -9.30
N LEU A 402 13.48 14.96 -9.42
CA LEU A 402 13.87 14.28 -10.65
C LEU A 402 13.08 12.96 -10.84
N PRO A 403 12.83 12.56 -12.10
CA PRO A 403 12.39 11.22 -12.43
C PRO A 403 13.54 10.22 -12.29
N ILE A 404 13.20 9.00 -11.89
CA ILE A 404 14.09 7.84 -11.88
C ILE A 404 13.56 6.87 -12.94
N PHE A 405 14.39 6.44 -13.88
CA PHE A 405 14.02 5.43 -14.88
C PHE A 405 14.65 4.10 -14.50
N ALA A 406 13.82 3.10 -14.20
CA ALA A 406 14.27 1.76 -13.89
C ALA A 406 14.28 0.91 -15.17
N MET A 407 15.49 0.57 -15.63
CA MET A 407 15.73 -0.18 -16.85
C MET A 407 15.97 -1.65 -16.49
N SER A 408 15.15 -2.55 -17.04
CA SER A 408 15.29 -4.00 -16.89
C SER A 408 14.61 -4.70 -18.06
N ARG A 409 15.06 -5.91 -18.38
CA ARG A 409 14.40 -6.79 -19.34
C ARG A 409 13.28 -7.64 -18.72
N HIS A 410 13.21 -7.70 -17.39
CA HIS A 410 12.29 -8.57 -16.68
C HIS A 410 10.97 -7.86 -16.34
N GLU A 411 9.86 -8.32 -16.90
CA GLU A 411 8.52 -7.77 -16.60
C GLU A 411 8.19 -7.77 -15.10
N ARG A 412 8.62 -8.79 -14.35
CA ARG A 412 8.43 -8.82 -12.88
C ARG A 412 9.12 -7.65 -12.19
N THR A 413 10.32 -7.25 -12.64
CA THR A 413 11.06 -6.11 -12.09
C THR A 413 10.43 -4.78 -12.50
N LEU A 414 9.95 -4.68 -13.74
CA LEU A 414 9.26 -3.49 -14.24
C LEU A 414 7.93 -3.27 -13.50
N ASN A 415 7.16 -4.34 -13.29
CA ASN A 415 5.95 -4.30 -12.46
C ASN A 415 6.28 -3.99 -11.01
N LEU A 416 7.26 -4.69 -10.40
CA LEU A 416 7.72 -4.42 -9.03
C LEU A 416 8.02 -2.93 -8.82
N THR A 417 8.85 -2.33 -9.68
CA THR A 417 9.27 -0.93 -9.57
C THR A 417 8.16 0.08 -9.89
N ALA A 418 7.02 -0.36 -10.44
CA ALA A 418 5.84 0.48 -10.63
C ALA A 418 5.28 1.04 -9.31
N LEU A 419 5.58 0.43 -8.16
CA LEU A 419 5.21 0.93 -6.83
C LEU A 419 6.15 2.03 -6.28
N TYR A 420 7.40 2.10 -6.72
CA TYR A 420 8.42 2.93 -6.05
C TYR A 420 8.32 4.40 -6.43
N ARG A 421 8.39 5.30 -5.45
CA ARG A 421 8.26 6.74 -5.66
C ARG A 421 9.21 7.30 -6.71
N GLY A 422 8.68 8.04 -7.68
CA GLY A 422 9.48 8.70 -8.72
C GLY A 422 10.03 7.77 -9.79
N VAL A 423 9.84 6.46 -9.64
CA VAL A 423 10.36 5.45 -10.56
C VAL A 423 9.41 5.23 -11.73
N THR A 424 9.92 5.34 -12.95
CA THR A 424 9.23 4.98 -14.19
C THR A 424 9.91 3.72 -14.73
N PRO A 425 9.24 2.55 -14.69
CA PRO A 425 9.77 1.33 -15.30
C PRO A 425 9.81 1.47 -16.82
N VAL A 426 10.92 1.07 -17.42
CA VAL A 426 11.12 1.08 -18.87
C VAL A 426 11.81 -0.21 -19.28
N HIS A 427 11.15 -0.98 -20.14
CA HIS A 427 11.75 -2.18 -20.71
C HIS A 427 13.02 -1.82 -21.48
N PHE A 428 14.11 -2.54 -21.16
CA PHE A 428 15.40 -2.39 -21.83
C PHE A 428 16.14 -3.72 -21.76
N ASP A 429 16.49 -4.26 -22.93
CA ASP A 429 17.28 -5.49 -23.08
C ASP A 429 18.35 -5.21 -24.14
N SER A 430 19.58 -4.98 -23.68
CA SER A 430 20.73 -4.74 -24.55
C SER A 430 21.68 -5.92 -24.50
N ALA A 431 22.24 -6.27 -25.66
CA ALA A 431 23.31 -7.25 -25.76
C ALA A 431 24.69 -6.65 -25.44
N ALA A 432 24.78 -5.33 -25.31
CA ALA A 432 25.99 -4.63 -24.91
C ALA A 432 26.07 -4.49 -23.39
N ASP A 433 27.28 -4.24 -22.90
CA ASP A 433 27.58 -3.99 -21.49
C ASP A 433 28.27 -2.64 -21.31
N GLY A 434 28.51 -2.27 -20.05
CA GLY A 434 29.35 -1.12 -19.72
C GLY A 434 28.76 0.20 -20.21
N VAL A 435 29.62 1.04 -20.77
CA VAL A 435 29.23 2.38 -21.22
C VAL A 435 28.37 2.37 -22.49
N VAL A 436 28.47 1.32 -23.32
CA VAL A 436 27.71 1.22 -24.57
C VAL A 436 26.23 1.06 -24.26
N ALA A 437 25.87 0.10 -23.40
CA ALA A 437 24.50 -0.10 -22.94
C ALA A 437 23.94 1.13 -22.22
N ALA A 438 24.78 1.87 -21.49
CA ALA A 438 24.38 3.12 -20.85
C ALA A 438 23.94 4.18 -21.87
N HIS A 439 24.70 4.38 -22.96
CA HIS A 439 24.32 5.31 -24.02
C HIS A 439 23.06 4.85 -24.78
N GLU A 440 22.91 3.55 -25.04
CA GLU A 440 21.70 3.00 -25.64
C GLU A 440 20.46 3.26 -24.77
N ALA A 441 20.57 3.07 -23.46
CA ALA A 441 19.50 3.35 -22.50
C ALA A 441 19.12 4.85 -22.49
N VAL A 442 20.12 5.74 -22.53
CA VAL A 442 19.90 7.19 -22.62
C VAL A 442 19.20 7.57 -23.91
N ASN A 443 19.68 7.05 -25.04
CA ASN A 443 19.09 7.30 -26.37
C ASN A 443 17.64 6.78 -26.45
N LEU A 444 17.36 5.60 -25.89
CA LEU A 444 15.99 5.07 -25.81
C LEU A 444 15.05 6.01 -25.05
N LEU A 445 15.50 6.59 -23.94
CA LEU A 445 14.71 7.53 -23.15
C LEU A 445 14.51 8.87 -23.88
N ARG A 446 15.51 9.34 -24.63
CA ARG A 446 15.39 10.51 -25.53
C ARG A 446 14.36 10.23 -26.62
N ASP A 447 14.44 9.09 -27.28
CA ASP A 447 13.55 8.72 -28.39
C ASP A 447 12.09 8.53 -27.91
N LYS A 448 11.90 8.11 -26.66
CA LYS A 448 10.59 8.10 -25.97
C LYS A 448 10.11 9.48 -25.51
N GLY A 449 10.92 10.53 -25.69
CA GLY A 449 10.59 11.92 -25.37
C GLY A 449 10.76 12.32 -23.90
N TYR A 450 11.45 11.49 -23.09
CA TYR A 450 11.72 11.81 -21.68
C TYR A 450 12.88 12.77 -21.49
N LEU A 451 13.89 12.68 -22.36
CA LEU A 451 15.12 13.46 -22.33
C LEU A 451 15.23 14.33 -23.58
N VAL A 452 16.01 15.40 -23.50
CA VAL A 452 16.35 16.25 -24.66
C VAL A 452 17.86 16.38 -24.81
N SER A 453 18.34 16.59 -26.04
CA SER A 453 19.75 16.87 -26.32
C SER A 453 20.28 18.02 -25.45
N GLY A 454 21.45 17.82 -24.84
CA GLY A 454 22.07 18.75 -23.90
C GLY A 454 21.70 18.53 -22.42
N ASP A 455 20.76 17.65 -22.11
CA ASP A 455 20.47 17.25 -20.72
C ASP A 455 21.67 16.49 -20.11
N LEU A 456 21.86 16.63 -18.80
CA LEU A 456 22.74 15.74 -18.03
C LEU A 456 21.91 14.65 -17.35
N VAL A 457 22.42 13.43 -17.34
CA VAL A 457 21.78 12.29 -16.68
C VAL A 457 22.76 11.54 -15.78
N ILE A 458 22.25 11.03 -14.66
CA ILE A 458 23.01 10.17 -13.75
C ILE A 458 22.60 8.73 -14.04
N VAL A 459 23.55 7.87 -14.43
CA VAL A 459 23.31 6.45 -14.67
C VAL A 459 23.95 5.62 -13.56
N THR A 460 23.25 4.60 -13.08
CA THR A 460 23.82 3.58 -12.19
C THR A 460 23.69 2.20 -12.84
N GLN A 461 24.74 1.39 -12.75
CA GLN A 461 24.80 0.05 -13.35
C GLN A 461 25.79 -0.86 -12.62
N GLY A 462 25.72 -2.17 -12.88
CA GLY A 462 26.84 -3.08 -12.67
C GLY A 462 27.80 -3.00 -13.86
N ASP A 463 29.10 -2.87 -13.60
CA ASP A 463 30.14 -2.83 -14.64
C ASP A 463 31.34 -3.71 -14.22
N VAL A 464 31.10 -5.03 -14.12
CA VAL A 464 32.13 -6.01 -13.76
C VAL A 464 32.00 -7.25 -14.65
N MET A 465 33.12 -7.69 -15.21
CA MET A 465 33.26 -8.98 -15.91
C MET A 465 33.30 -10.16 -14.92
N SER A 466 32.26 -10.32 -14.10
CA SER A 466 32.13 -11.41 -13.11
C SER A 466 30.68 -11.83 -12.96
N THR A 467 30.45 -13.12 -12.72
CA THR A 467 29.13 -13.69 -12.41
C THR A 467 28.62 -13.31 -11.02
N VAL A 468 29.48 -12.72 -10.18
CA VAL A 468 29.17 -12.27 -8.82
C VAL A 468 29.33 -10.74 -8.76
N GLY A 469 28.22 -10.03 -8.67
CA GLY A 469 28.21 -8.57 -8.50
C GLY A 469 26.80 -7.96 -8.59
N SER A 470 26.60 -6.84 -7.91
CA SER A 470 25.43 -5.95 -8.04
C SER A 470 25.89 -4.60 -8.59
N THR A 471 25.00 -3.61 -8.67
CA THR A 471 25.31 -2.23 -9.05
C THR A 471 26.50 -1.69 -8.28
N ASN A 472 27.53 -1.22 -9.00
CA ASN A 472 28.79 -0.74 -8.43
C ASN A 472 29.33 0.53 -9.12
N THR A 473 28.63 1.06 -10.11
CA THR A 473 29.12 2.13 -10.98
C THR A 473 28.09 3.24 -11.11
N THR A 474 28.55 4.49 -11.08
CA THR A 474 27.78 5.69 -11.44
C THR A 474 28.45 6.40 -12.61
N ARG A 475 27.67 6.86 -13.59
CA ARG A 475 28.13 7.68 -14.72
C ARG A 475 27.34 8.98 -14.78
N ILE A 476 27.99 10.06 -15.17
CA ILE A 476 27.32 11.32 -15.53
C ILE A 476 27.51 11.48 -17.03
N LEU A 477 26.42 11.42 -17.79
CA LEU A 477 26.45 11.46 -19.24
C LEU A 477 25.66 12.68 -19.75
N THR A 478 26.05 13.17 -20.92
CA THR A 478 25.29 14.19 -21.65
C THR A 478 24.46 13.51 -22.72
N VAL A 479 23.19 13.91 -22.84
CA VAL A 479 22.31 13.43 -23.90
C VAL A 479 22.69 14.10 -25.21
N GLU A 480 22.96 13.30 -26.25
CA GLU A 480 23.22 13.79 -27.61
C GLU A 480 21.95 14.18 -28.35
#